data_AF-A0AAP0JUS9-F1
#
_entry.id   AF-A0AAP0JUS9-F1
#
_cell.length_a   1.000
_cell.length_b   1.000
_cell.length_c   1.000
_cell.angle_alpha   90.00
_cell.angle_beta   90.00
_cell.angle_gamma   90.00
#
_symmetry.space_group_name_H-M   'P 1'
#
loop_
_entity.id
_entity.type
_entity.pdbx_description
1 polymer ?
#
loop_
_entity_poly.entity_id
_entity_poly.type
_entity_poly.pdbx_seq_one_letter_code
_entity_poly.pdbx_strand_id
1 'polypeptide(L)'
;MTTSAWKQLFTRVRIHNLVAPSSDHMALLMEVSYWQELRTGVLFELKNSWLREEGCSEVIKKSWDSNGFLSIMDQIQECGTKLKRWSKSTT
;
A
#
# COMPACT_ATOMS: atom_id res chain seq x y z
N MET A 1 -10.50 9.10 33.62
CA MET A 1 -11.64 8.66 32.77
C MET A 1 -11.82 9.64 31.64
N THR A 2 -12.22 9.19 30.45
CA THR A 2 -12.43 10.07 29.29
C THR A 2 -13.86 10.59 29.24
N THR A 3 -14.03 11.88 28.90
CA THR A 3 -15.35 12.51 28.74
C THR A 3 -15.98 12.11 27.40
N SER A 4 -17.31 12.24 27.29
CA SER A 4 -18.03 12.00 26.04
C SER A 4 -17.54 12.91 24.91
N ALA A 5 -17.33 14.20 25.20
CA ALA A 5 -16.77 15.17 24.25
C ALA A 5 -15.38 14.75 23.75
N TRP A 6 -14.51 14.28 24.64
CA TRP A 6 -13.18 13.79 24.27
C TRP A 6 -13.27 12.55 23.35
N LYS A 7 -14.15 11.60 23.65
CA LYS A 7 -14.36 10.41 22.80
C LYS A 7 -14.87 10.77 21.40
N GLN A 8 -15.67 11.83 21.28
CA GLN A 8 -16.15 12.33 19.98
C GLN A 8 -15.03 13.00 19.17
N LEU A 9 -14.11 13.71 19.82
CA LEU A 9 -12.96 14.33 19.16
C LEU A 9 -11.91 13.28 18.72
N PHE A 10 -11.73 12.22 19.50
CA PHE A 10 -10.68 11.21 19.31
C PHE A 10 -11.26 9.81 19.09
N THR A 11 -12.11 9.67 18.07
CA THR A 11 -12.84 8.41 17.76
C THR A 11 -11.95 7.19 17.50
N ARG A 12 -10.67 7.41 17.16
CA ARG A 12 -9.70 6.35 16.86
C ARG A 12 -8.74 6.04 18.01
N VAL A 13 -8.90 6.74 19.13
CA VAL A 13 -8.04 6.60 20.32
C VAL A 13 -8.83 5.89 21.41
N ARG A 14 -8.24 4.83 21.97
CA ARG A 14 -8.72 4.16 23.16
C ARG A 14 -7.77 4.45 24.31
N ILE A 15 -8.30 4.76 25.48
CA ILE A 15 -7.53 4.95 26.71
C ILE A 15 -7.98 3.89 27.70
N HIS A 16 -7.03 3.09 28.18
CA HIS A 16 -7.25 2.07 29.19
C HIS A 16 -6.58 2.51 30.50
N ASN A 17 -7.31 2.38 31.59
CA ASN A 17 -6.77 2.53 32.93
C ASN A 17 -6.22 1.17 33.37
N LEU A 18 -4.90 1.05 33.47
CA LEU A 18 -4.24 -0.14 33.98
C LEU A 18 -4.14 -0.05 35.50
N VAL A 19 -4.87 -0.92 36.18
CA VAL A 19 -4.83 -1.03 37.64
C VAL A 19 -3.76 -2.04 38.02
N ALA A 20 -2.78 -1.60 38.80
CA ALA A 20 -1.74 -2.46 39.35
C ALA A 20 -1.98 -2.65 40.86
N PRO A 21 -2.27 -3.87 41.35
CA PRO A 21 -2.62 -4.09 42.76
C PRO A 21 -1.52 -3.68 43.76
N SER A 22 -0.27 -3.64 43.32
CA SER A 22 0.89 -3.28 44.13
C SER A 22 1.26 -1.80 44.06
N SER A 23 0.47 -0.97 43.40
CA SER A 23 0.76 0.44 43.13
C SER A 23 -0.48 1.28 43.39
N ASP A 24 -0.32 2.36 44.15
CA ASP A 24 -1.33 3.40 44.32
C ASP A 24 -1.40 4.34 43.10
N HIS A 25 -0.44 4.24 42.18
CA HIS A 25 -0.50 4.87 40.87
C HIS A 25 -1.27 4.04 39.85
N MET A 26 -2.07 4.71 39.02
CA MET A 26 -2.80 4.12 37.90
C MET A 26 -2.12 4.48 36.57
N ALA A 27 -1.65 3.48 35.85
CA ALA A 27 -1.05 3.70 34.53
C ALA A 27 -2.13 3.89 33.46
N LEU A 28 -1.89 4.77 32.50
CA LEU A 28 -2.77 4.99 31.35
C LEU A 28 -2.12 4.41 30.10
N LEU A 29 -2.79 3.43 29.48
CA LEU A 29 -2.41 2.92 28.17
C LEU A 29 -3.24 3.62 27.09
N MET A 30 -2.56 4.28 26.16
CA MET A 30 -3.19 4.90 25.00
C MET A 30 -2.96 4.03 23.77
N GLU A 31 -4.03 3.56 23.15
CA GLU A 31 -4.01 2.84 21.89
C GLU A 31 -4.55 3.73 20.78
N VAL A 32 -3.71 4.01 19.78
CA VAL A 32 -4.10 4.79 18.61
C VAL A 32 -4.27 3.85 17.43
N SER A 33 -5.49 3.79 16.89
CA SER A 33 -5.82 2.94 15.74
C SER A 33 -5.48 3.68 14.44
N TYR A 34 -4.20 3.70 14.05
CA TYR A 34 -3.77 4.20 12.74
C TYR A 34 -3.93 3.09 11.69
N TRP A 35 -5.16 2.82 11.27
CA TRP A 35 -5.37 2.22 9.96
C TRP A 35 -5.40 3.36 8.96
N GLN A 36 -4.22 3.76 8.50
CA GLN A 36 -4.15 4.42 7.22
C GLN A 36 -4.50 3.31 6.22
N GLU A 37 -5.73 3.34 5.70
CA GLU A 37 -6.07 2.58 4.50
C GLU A 37 -5.16 3.16 3.42
N LEU A 38 -3.93 2.65 3.33
CA LEU A 38 -3.06 2.87 2.21
C LEU A 38 -3.81 2.24 1.05
N ARG A 39 -4.70 3.02 0.43
CA ARG A 39 -5.12 2.81 -0.93
C ARG A 39 -3.90 3.08 -1.79
N THR A 40 -2.88 2.25 -1.66
CA THR A 40 -1.93 2.01 -2.73
C THR A 40 -2.80 1.45 -3.83
N GLY A 41 -3.28 2.33 -4.73
CA GLY A 41 -3.89 1.88 -5.97
C GLY A 41 -2.97 0.82 -6.53
N VAL A 42 -3.54 -0.34 -6.90
CA VAL A 42 -2.81 -1.58 -7.21
C VAL A 42 -1.51 -1.23 -7.94
N LEU A 43 -0.40 -1.26 -7.20
CA LEU A 43 0.89 -0.92 -7.77
C LEU A 43 1.14 -1.90 -8.91
N PHE A 44 1.87 -1.46 -9.92
CA PHE A 44 2.26 -2.38 -10.97
C PHE A 44 3.12 -3.49 -10.36
N GLU A 45 2.63 -4.73 -10.45
CA GLU A 45 3.38 -5.92 -10.05
C GLU A 45 3.64 -6.76 -11.29
N LEU A 46 4.92 -7.03 -11.55
CA LEU A 46 5.34 -7.99 -12.55
C LEU A 46 5.11 -9.40 -11.99
N LYS A 47 4.32 -10.22 -12.68
CA LYS A 47 4.09 -11.61 -12.26
C LYS A 47 5.21 -12.51 -12.77
N ASN A 48 5.73 -13.38 -11.89
CA ASN A 48 6.73 -14.38 -12.27
C ASN A 48 6.27 -15.34 -13.38
N SER A 49 4.96 -15.58 -13.49
CA SER A 49 4.39 -16.41 -14.57
C SER A 49 4.66 -15.80 -15.95
N TRP A 50 4.59 -14.48 -16.08
CA TRP A 50 4.80 -13.78 -17.35
C TRP A 50 6.22 -13.94 -17.88
N LEU A 51 7.22 -14.13 -17.01
CA LEU A 51 8.60 -14.36 -17.45
C LEU A 51 8.77 -15.68 -18.23
N ARG A 52 7.82 -16.61 -18.11
CA ARG A 52 7.83 -17.90 -18.82
C ARG A 52 7.04 -17.88 -20.12
N GLU A 53 6.25 -16.83 -20.35
CA GLU A 53 5.41 -16.69 -21.53
C GLU A 53 6.19 -16.07 -22.69
N GLU A 54 6.09 -16.66 -23.87
CA GLU A 54 6.67 -16.09 -25.09
C GLU A 54 6.03 -14.72 -25.38
N GLY A 55 6.88 -13.72 -25.63
CA GLY A 55 6.45 -12.34 -25.91
C GLY A 55 6.60 -11.36 -24.73
N CYS A 56 6.71 -11.83 -23.48
CA CYS A 56 6.90 -10.92 -22.32
C CYS A 56 8.16 -10.06 -22.46
N SER A 57 9.30 -10.68 -22.79
CA SER A 57 10.57 -9.96 -22.99
C SER A 57 10.49 -8.97 -24.15
N GLU A 58 9.75 -9.29 -25.20
CA GLU A 58 9.59 -8.41 -26.36
C GLU A 58 8.76 -7.17 -26.01
N VAL A 59 7.69 -7.33 -25.23
CA VAL A 59 6.86 -6.22 -24.74
C VAL A 59 7.67 -5.26 -23.87
N ILE A 60 8.51 -5.80 -22.96
CA ILE A 60 9.40 -4.99 -22.12
C ILE A 60 10.37 -4.19 -23.00
N LYS A 61 11.08 -4.85 -23.92
CA LYS A 61 12.05 -4.17 -24.81
C LYS A 61 11.39 -3.06 -25.64
N LYS A 62 10.28 -3.38 -26.31
CA LYS A 62 9.52 -2.40 -27.11
C LYS A 62 9.05 -1.22 -26.27
N SER A 63 8.63 -1.46 -25.03
CA SER A 63 8.18 -0.38 -24.13
C SER A 63 9.30 0.56 -23.70
N TRP A 64 10.52 0.03 -23.55
CA TRP A 64 11.68 0.78 -23.10
C TRP A 64 12.31 1.61 -24.22
N ASP A 65 12.38 1.04 -25.42
CA ASP A 65 12.99 1.70 -26.59
C ASP A 65 12.13 2.85 -27.14
N SER A 66 10.82 2.85 -26.88
CA SER A 66 9.90 3.86 -27.41
C SER A 66 9.96 5.24 -26.70
N ASN A 67 10.63 5.37 -25.54
CA ASN A 67 10.40 6.48 -24.61
C ASN A 67 11.65 7.22 -24.13
N GLY A 68 12.53 7.64 -25.05
CA GLY A 68 13.76 8.37 -24.71
C GLY A 68 13.61 9.69 -23.94
N PHE A 69 12.39 10.25 -23.83
CA PHE A 69 12.12 11.54 -23.17
C PHE A 69 11.40 11.44 -21.82
N LEU A 70 11.01 10.24 -21.38
CA LEU A 70 10.28 10.04 -20.12
C LEU A 70 11.23 9.87 -18.93
N SER A 71 10.76 10.22 -17.74
CA SER A 71 11.46 9.83 -16.52
C SER A 71 11.45 8.30 -16.36
N ILE A 72 12.39 7.76 -15.60
CA ILE A 72 12.46 6.31 -15.33
C ILE A 72 11.14 5.80 -14.71
N MET A 73 10.52 6.59 -13.83
CA MET A 73 9.26 6.22 -13.20
C MET A 73 8.11 6.13 -14.22
N ASP A 74 8.05 7.08 -15.14
CA ASP A 74 7.04 7.07 -16.21
C ASP A 74 7.26 5.90 -17.18
N GLN A 75 8.53 5.58 -17.51
CA GLN A 75 8.87 4.41 -18.31
C GLN A 75 8.42 3.09 -17.64
N ILE A 76 8.66 2.94 -16.34
CA ILE A 76 8.21 1.76 -15.57
C ILE A 76 6.68 1.66 -15.59
N GLN A 77 5.98 2.78 -15.38
CA GLN A 77 4.52 2.80 -15.39
C GLN A 77 3.94 2.45 -16.77
N GLU A 78 4.53 2.96 -17.84
CA GLU A 78 4.07 2.67 -19.20
C GLU A 78 4.36 1.22 -19.60
N CYS A 79 5.56 0.72 -19.31
CA CYS A 79 5.92 -0.69 -19.47
C CYS A 79 4.92 -1.58 -18.74
N GLY A 80 4.60 -1.25 -17.48
CA GLY A 80 3.64 -2.01 -16.70
C GLY A 80 2.22 -2.01 -17.27
N THR A 81 1.81 -0.90 -17.89
CA THR A 81 0.52 -0.79 -18.58
C THR A 81 0.48 -1.65 -19.85
N LYS A 82 1.57 -1.62 -20.65
CA LYS A 82 1.73 -2.45 -21.86
C LYS A 82 1.74 -3.95 -21.51
N LEU A 83 2.45 -4.36 -20.45
CA LEU A 83 2.47 -5.74 -19.95
C LEU A 83 1.10 -6.20 -19.43
N LYS A 84 0.40 -5.37 -18.64
CA LYS A 84 -0.96 -5.67 -18.17
C LYS A 84 -1.94 -5.84 -19.34
N ARG A 85 -1.79 -5.07 -20.42
CA ARG A 85 -2.61 -5.22 -21.63
C ARG A 85 -2.29 -6.50 -22.39
N TRP A 86 -1.01 -6.79 -22.60
CA TRP A 86 -0.56 -7.99 -23.30
C TRP A 86 -0.96 -9.29 -22.59
N SER A 87 -0.83 -9.35 -21.26
CA SER A 87 -1.24 -10.54 -20.50
C SER A 87 -2.73 -10.87 -20.65
N LYS A 88 -3.59 -9.85 -20.79
CA LYS A 88 -5.03 -10.04 -21.04
C LYS A 88 -5.36 -10.50 -22.46
N SER A 89 -4.48 -10.29 -23.43
CA SER A 89 -4.68 -10.76 -24.81
C SER A 89 -4.11 -12.15 -25.08
N THR A 90 -3.30 -12.67 -24.15
CA THR A 90 -2.62 -13.97 -24.26
C THR A 90 -3.34 -15.07 -23.44
N THR A 91 -4.25 -14.66 -22.54
CA THR A 91 -5.19 -15.57 -21.83
C THR A 91 -6.45 -15.75 -22.65
#